data_AF-A0A1K1LJ77-F1
#
_entry.id   AF-A0A1K1LJ77-F1
#
_cell.length_a   1.000
_cell.length_b   1.000
_cell.length_c   1.000
_cell.angle_alpha   90.00
_cell.angle_beta   90.00
_cell.angle_gamma   90.00
#
_symmetry.space_group_name_H-M   'P 1'
#
loop_
_entity.id
_entity.type
_entity.pdbx_description
1 polymer ?
#
loop_
_entity_poly.entity_id
_entity_poly.type
_entity_poly.pdbx_seq_one_letter_code
_entity_poly.pdbx_strand_id
1 'polypeptide(L)'
;MSLYFVFLIPEHSLVETVLDKRLTYELAARYRIPVPKTFIIENANHLEELLPQIPFPCILKPAFGIIFRGKTHLKAIAADNPDDLRKKYLHYSQYSMLMVQELIPGEDHCIVSVKTFYDQEMNLIGMYCNQKLHQFPADLGSACYAVTSNDKEAIEMATSFLQQIHCRGIAGMEFKRDPRDGKLKFMEINARIPLTGALTLNCGVDLAYLYYLSMTGQQPKPVTSQKDGVTWVYLVRMLLTFQVKHKQGKMTYRELARIIFSKKTEAMFTWRDPMPFVRSFISHLKNDWNQKRMSKSSKESVSDAENRNGVCGPPG
;
A
#
# COMPACT_ATOMS: atom_id res chain seq x y z
N MET A 1 22.27 10.99 -19.39
CA MET A 1 22.18 9.53 -19.16
C MET A 1 23.45 9.07 -18.46
N SER A 2 23.36 8.06 -17.59
CA SER A 2 24.54 7.46 -16.96
C SER A 2 25.41 6.79 -18.02
N LEU A 3 26.74 6.92 -17.92
CA LEU A 3 27.70 6.25 -18.81
C LEU A 3 27.75 4.73 -18.60
N TYR A 4 27.25 4.24 -17.46
CA TYR A 4 27.46 2.86 -17.00
C TYR A 4 26.17 2.09 -16.71
N PHE A 5 25.03 2.78 -16.63
CA PHE A 5 23.77 2.17 -16.22
C PHE A 5 22.65 2.55 -17.19
N VAL A 6 21.94 1.54 -17.66
CA VAL A 6 20.74 1.70 -18.49
C VAL A 6 19.52 1.52 -17.59
N PHE A 7 18.66 2.53 -17.56
CA PHE A 7 17.40 2.48 -16.82
C PHE A 7 16.26 2.86 -17.75
N LEU A 8 15.21 2.05 -17.72
CA LEU A 8 13.92 2.36 -18.33
C LEU A 8 12.93 2.67 -17.21
N ILE A 9 12.92 3.93 -16.82
CA ILE A 9 12.00 4.49 -15.84
C ILE A 9 11.21 5.62 -16.50
N PRO A 10 10.06 6.03 -15.92
CA PRO A 10 9.32 7.19 -16.42
C PRO A 10 10.19 8.44 -16.50
N GLU A 11 9.75 9.43 -17.29
CA GLU A 11 10.38 10.75 -17.29
C GLU A 11 10.45 11.34 -15.88
N HIS A 12 11.50 12.11 -15.60
CA HIS A 12 11.78 12.63 -14.26
C HIS A 12 10.59 13.36 -13.63
N SER A 13 9.93 14.23 -14.40
CA SER A 13 8.76 14.98 -13.96
C SER A 13 7.58 14.07 -13.58
N LEU A 14 7.40 12.96 -14.30
CA LEU A 14 6.39 11.96 -13.95
C LEU A 14 6.80 11.21 -12.68
N VAL A 15 8.09 10.87 -12.51
CA VAL A 15 8.60 10.26 -11.27
C VAL A 15 8.32 11.18 -10.06
N GLU A 16 8.60 12.47 -10.16
CA GLU A 16 8.28 13.45 -9.11
C GLU A 16 6.77 13.49 -8.81
N THR A 17 5.94 13.49 -9.87
CA THR A 17 4.48 13.49 -9.75
C THR A 17 3.93 12.25 -9.05
N VAL A 18 4.46 11.05 -9.35
CA VAL A 18 4.00 9.80 -8.72
C VAL A 18 4.52 9.61 -7.28
N LEU A 19 5.60 10.31 -6.90
CA LEU A 19 6.13 10.28 -5.54
C LEU A 19 5.34 11.19 -4.59
N ASP A 20 4.79 12.29 -5.09
CA ASP A 20 3.89 13.18 -4.35
C ASP A 20 2.42 12.77 -4.54
N LYS A 21 1.79 12.27 -3.47
CA LYS A 21 0.40 11.81 -3.55
C LYS A 21 -0.56 12.93 -3.95
N ARG A 22 -0.30 14.19 -3.59
CA ARG A 22 -1.16 15.31 -3.96
C ARG A 22 -1.24 15.43 -5.47
N LEU A 23 -0.08 15.47 -6.11
CA LEU A 23 0.05 15.56 -7.57
C LEU A 23 -0.47 14.29 -8.25
N THR A 24 -0.23 13.12 -7.66
CA THR A 24 -0.75 11.84 -8.19
C THR A 24 -2.27 11.81 -8.24
N TYR A 25 -2.95 12.22 -7.15
CA TYR A 25 -4.42 12.22 -7.10
C TYR A 25 -5.02 13.30 -8.00
N GLU A 26 -4.39 14.47 -8.10
CA GLU A 26 -4.78 15.51 -9.06
C GLU A 26 -4.66 15.00 -10.51
N LEU A 27 -3.54 14.34 -10.84
CA LEU A 27 -3.32 13.72 -12.15
C LEU A 27 -4.40 12.68 -12.46
N ALA A 28 -4.66 11.75 -11.55
CA ALA A 28 -5.71 10.73 -11.72
C ALA A 28 -7.09 11.37 -11.97
N ALA A 29 -7.44 12.40 -11.20
CA ALA A 29 -8.71 13.12 -11.37
C ALA A 29 -8.79 13.84 -12.73
N ARG A 30 -7.70 14.46 -13.20
CA ARG A 30 -7.62 15.13 -14.51
C ARG A 30 -7.93 14.16 -15.66
N TYR A 31 -7.46 12.92 -15.55
CA TYR A 31 -7.74 11.84 -16.50
C TYR A 31 -9.05 11.07 -16.21
N ARG A 32 -9.91 11.61 -15.33
CA ARG A 32 -11.22 11.05 -14.98
C ARG A 32 -11.16 9.64 -14.38
N ILE A 33 -10.02 9.27 -13.80
CA ILE A 33 -9.92 8.06 -12.98
C ILE A 33 -10.65 8.33 -11.67
N PRO A 34 -11.61 7.49 -11.25
CA PRO A 34 -12.30 7.70 -9.98
C PRO A 34 -11.30 7.67 -8.81
N VAL A 35 -11.33 8.68 -7.95
CA VAL A 35 -10.49 8.78 -6.75
C VAL A 35 -11.37 8.94 -5.51
N PRO A 36 -10.90 8.53 -4.31
CA PRO A 36 -11.56 8.90 -3.06
C PRO A 36 -11.58 10.43 -2.88
N LYS A 37 -12.60 10.99 -2.21
CA LYS A 37 -12.59 12.43 -1.90
C LYS A 37 -11.33 12.78 -1.12
N THR A 38 -10.61 13.78 -1.59
CA THR A 38 -9.25 14.09 -1.13
C THR A 38 -9.11 15.57 -0.88
N PHE A 39 -8.54 15.91 0.27
CA PHE A 39 -8.39 17.27 0.78
C PHE A 39 -6.92 17.49 1.14
N ILE A 40 -6.29 18.48 0.50
CA ILE A 40 -4.91 18.86 0.80
C ILE A 40 -4.96 19.85 1.95
N ILE A 41 -4.30 19.53 3.06
CA ILE A 41 -4.32 20.37 4.26
C ILE A 41 -3.00 21.14 4.34
N GLU A 42 -3.09 22.46 4.37
CA GLU A 42 -1.91 23.34 4.42
C GLU A 42 -1.48 23.63 5.86
N ASN A 43 -2.45 23.81 6.75
CA ASN A 43 -2.25 24.12 8.16
C ASN A 43 -3.50 23.77 8.99
N ALA A 44 -3.43 23.97 10.30
CA ALA A 44 -4.53 23.63 11.21
C ALA A 44 -5.81 24.46 10.96
N ASN A 45 -5.69 25.74 10.59
CA ASN A 45 -6.87 26.58 10.30
C ASN A 45 -7.57 26.11 9.02
N HIS A 46 -6.80 25.79 7.98
CA HIS A 46 -7.34 25.23 6.74
C HIS A 46 -8.02 23.86 6.99
N LEU A 47 -7.53 23.05 7.94
CA LEU A 47 -8.26 21.84 8.35
C LEU A 47 -9.65 22.19 8.89
N GLU A 48 -9.76 23.16 9.82
CA GLU A 48 -11.04 23.55 10.41
C GLU A 48 -12.06 24.02 9.36
N GLU A 49 -11.61 24.78 8.36
CA GLU A 49 -12.44 25.23 7.24
C GLU A 49 -12.98 24.06 6.40
N LEU A 50 -12.19 23.00 6.23
CA LEU A 50 -12.55 21.82 5.42
C LEU A 50 -13.33 20.75 6.18
N LEU A 51 -13.31 20.75 7.52
CA LEU A 51 -13.98 19.74 8.34
C LEU A 51 -15.45 19.48 7.97
N PRO A 52 -16.30 20.49 7.68
CA PRO A 52 -17.69 20.25 7.29
C PRO A 52 -17.86 19.46 5.99
N GLN A 53 -16.83 19.42 5.14
CA GLN A 53 -16.87 18.76 3.82
C GLN A 53 -16.24 17.35 3.85
N ILE A 54 -15.47 17.03 4.90
CA ILE A 54 -14.73 15.77 5.01
C ILE A 54 -15.70 14.64 5.37
N PRO A 55 -15.80 13.57 4.56
CA PRO A 55 -16.58 12.39 4.92
C PRO A 55 -15.84 11.57 5.99
N PHE A 56 -16.59 11.04 6.96
CA PHE A 56 -16.07 10.15 7.98
C PHE A 56 -16.63 8.72 7.84
N PRO A 57 -15.85 7.67 8.16
CA PRO A 57 -14.44 7.73 8.57
C PRO A 57 -13.52 8.18 7.43
N CYS A 58 -12.39 8.78 7.80
CA CYS A 58 -11.37 9.25 6.86
C CYS A 58 -9.98 8.70 7.22
N ILE A 59 -9.00 8.98 6.38
CA ILE A 59 -7.59 8.68 6.62
C ILE A 59 -6.73 9.93 6.43
N LEU A 60 -5.79 10.13 7.35
CA LEU A 60 -4.64 11.00 7.17
C LEU A 60 -3.55 10.23 6.43
N LYS A 61 -3.10 10.78 5.30
CA LYS A 61 -1.99 10.27 4.51
C LYS A 61 -0.89 11.33 4.41
N PRO A 62 0.40 10.96 4.45
CA PRO A 62 1.47 11.88 4.10
C PRO A 62 1.53 12.11 2.59
N ALA A 63 1.84 13.32 2.15
CA ALA A 63 2.14 13.59 0.74
C ALA A 63 3.29 12.69 0.23
N PHE A 64 4.36 12.58 1.03
CA PHE A 64 5.53 11.75 0.77
C PHE A 64 5.61 10.54 1.72
N GLY A 65 5.21 9.37 1.22
CA GLY A 65 5.06 8.16 2.05
C GLY A 65 6.36 7.64 2.67
N ILE A 66 7.48 7.73 1.95
CA ILE A 66 8.78 7.19 2.39
C ILE A 66 9.30 7.93 3.62
N ILE A 67 9.27 9.27 3.58
CA ILE A 67 9.75 10.13 4.67
C ILE A 67 8.94 9.89 5.94
N PHE A 68 7.61 9.90 5.80
CA PHE A 68 6.71 9.70 6.92
C PHE A 68 6.86 8.32 7.57
N ARG A 69 6.92 7.25 6.76
CA ARG A 69 7.09 5.89 7.26
C ARG A 69 8.44 5.68 7.95
N GLY A 70 9.49 6.37 7.52
CA GLY A 70 10.80 6.36 8.18
C GLY A 70 10.76 6.87 9.62
N LYS A 71 9.85 7.83 9.92
CA LYS A 71 9.70 8.45 11.24
C LYS A 71 8.63 7.78 12.12
N THR A 72 7.53 7.33 11.53
CA THR A 72 6.35 6.85 12.29
C THR A 72 6.09 5.36 12.16
N HIS A 73 6.71 4.69 11.18
CA HIS A 73 6.38 3.33 10.74
C HIS A 73 4.95 3.13 10.19
N LEU A 74 4.17 4.21 10.04
CA LEU A 74 2.79 4.17 9.53
C LEU A 74 2.72 4.58 8.05
N LYS A 75 1.73 4.06 7.32
CA LYS A 75 1.43 4.44 5.92
C LYS A 75 0.28 5.46 5.84
N ALA A 76 -0.69 5.31 6.72
CA ALA A 76 -1.86 6.18 6.88
C ALA A 76 -2.38 6.02 8.31
N ILE A 77 -3.19 6.97 8.76
CA ILE A 77 -3.84 6.95 10.07
C ILE A 77 -5.34 7.12 9.85
N ALA A 78 -6.16 6.16 10.27
CA ALA A 78 -7.62 6.30 10.26
C ALA A 78 -8.07 7.35 11.28
N ALA A 79 -9.13 8.08 10.97
CA ALA A 79 -9.82 8.96 11.90
C ALA A 79 -11.34 8.81 11.75
N ASP A 80 -12.03 8.57 12.86
CA ASP A 80 -13.44 8.16 12.84
C ASP A 80 -14.41 9.35 12.91
N ASN A 81 -13.96 10.50 13.41
CA ASN A 81 -14.76 11.71 13.59
C ASN A 81 -13.87 12.97 13.58
N PRO A 82 -14.46 14.19 13.55
CA PRO A 82 -13.71 15.44 13.49
C PRO A 82 -12.69 15.63 14.62
N ASP A 83 -13.02 15.30 15.86
CA ASP A 83 -12.13 15.51 17.01
C ASP A 83 -10.93 14.57 16.98
N ASP A 84 -11.16 13.32 16.61
CA ASP A 84 -10.10 12.34 16.39
C ASP A 84 -9.16 12.78 15.24
N LEU A 85 -9.73 13.32 14.15
CA LEU A 85 -8.95 13.86 13.05
C LEU A 85 -8.08 15.05 13.47
N ARG A 86 -8.63 16.01 14.21
CA ARG A 86 -7.87 17.17 14.75
C ARG A 86 -6.69 16.71 15.59
N LYS A 87 -6.94 15.81 16.55
CA LYS A 87 -5.90 15.27 17.44
C LYS A 87 -4.78 14.57 16.66
N LYS A 88 -5.15 13.74 15.69
CA LYS A 88 -4.18 13.01 14.84
C LYS A 88 -3.42 13.96 13.92
N TYR A 89 -4.08 14.95 13.33
CA TYR A 89 -3.42 15.94 12.48
C TYR A 89 -2.38 16.74 13.26
N LEU A 90 -2.73 17.26 14.44
CA LEU A 90 -1.81 18.00 15.30
C LEU A 90 -0.58 17.15 15.67
N HIS A 91 -0.79 15.88 16.01
CA HIS A 91 0.31 14.99 16.36
C HIS A 91 1.21 14.65 15.16
N TYR A 92 0.65 14.36 13.98
CA TYR A 92 1.42 13.79 12.86
C TYR A 92 1.93 14.81 11.84
N SER A 93 1.38 16.03 11.81
CA SER A 93 1.79 17.09 10.87
C SER A 93 3.25 17.51 11.01
N GLN A 94 3.84 17.33 12.19
CA GLN A 94 5.28 17.59 12.43
C GLN A 94 6.22 16.65 11.63
N TYR A 95 5.73 15.51 11.13
CA TYR A 95 6.58 14.52 10.46
C TYR A 95 6.61 14.65 8.93
N SER A 96 5.55 15.20 8.34
CA SER A 96 5.35 15.39 6.89
C SER A 96 4.14 16.29 6.65
N MET A 97 4.07 16.94 5.49
CA MET A 97 2.81 17.46 4.97
C MET A 97 1.78 16.33 4.86
N LEU A 98 0.56 16.58 5.34
CA LEU A 98 -0.54 15.62 5.40
C LEU A 98 -1.70 16.04 4.49
N MET A 99 -2.43 15.03 4.03
CA MET A 99 -3.68 15.17 3.30
C MET A 99 -4.74 14.30 3.98
N VAL A 100 -5.99 14.72 3.92
CA VAL A 100 -7.14 13.95 4.39
C VAL A 100 -7.80 13.31 3.18
N GLN A 101 -8.20 12.06 3.33
CA GLN A 101 -8.87 11.33 2.28
C GLN A 101 -10.00 10.48 2.83
N GLU A 102 -11.09 10.37 2.09
CA GLU A 102 -12.17 9.42 2.37
C GLU A 102 -11.64 8.00 2.55
N LEU A 103 -12.06 7.33 3.62
CA LEU A 103 -11.78 5.90 3.79
C LEU A 103 -12.79 5.09 2.97
N ILE A 104 -12.35 4.59 1.81
CA ILE A 104 -13.19 3.70 0.99
C ILE A 104 -13.49 2.41 1.79
N PRO A 105 -14.77 2.06 2.01
CA PRO A 105 -15.15 0.89 2.79
C PRO A 105 -14.82 -0.42 2.06
N GLY A 106 -15.07 -1.54 2.73
CA GLY A 106 -14.82 -2.88 2.20
C GLY A 106 -13.52 -3.49 2.71
N GLU A 107 -13.51 -4.82 2.73
CA GLU A 107 -12.39 -5.63 3.21
C GLU A 107 -11.23 -5.66 2.21
N ASP A 108 -10.12 -6.30 2.59
CA ASP A 108 -8.89 -6.34 1.79
C ASP A 108 -9.13 -6.89 0.38
N HIS A 109 -10.05 -7.86 0.22
CA HIS A 109 -10.39 -8.46 -1.09
C HIS A 109 -11.02 -7.47 -2.08
N CYS A 110 -11.48 -6.31 -1.64
CA CYS A 110 -11.92 -5.25 -2.54
C CYS A 110 -10.74 -4.59 -3.28
N ILE A 111 -9.50 -4.85 -2.85
CA ILE A 111 -8.31 -4.22 -3.42
C ILE A 111 -7.75 -5.08 -4.55
N VAL A 112 -7.66 -4.47 -5.72
CA VAL A 112 -7.12 -5.05 -6.95
C VAL A 112 -5.92 -4.23 -7.39
N SER A 113 -4.93 -4.87 -7.99
CA SER A 113 -3.72 -4.16 -8.40
C SER A 113 -3.15 -4.74 -9.68
N VAL A 114 -2.96 -3.88 -10.67
CA VAL A 114 -2.45 -4.22 -12.00
C VAL A 114 -1.04 -3.70 -12.13
N LYS A 115 -0.15 -4.54 -12.66
CA LYS A 115 1.25 -4.20 -12.87
C LYS A 115 1.57 -4.43 -14.32
N THR A 116 2.24 -3.45 -14.89
CA THR A 116 2.61 -3.43 -16.30
C THR A 116 4.12 -3.25 -16.42
N PHE A 117 4.63 -3.63 -17.58
CA PHE A 117 5.91 -3.22 -18.09
C PHE A 117 5.71 -2.69 -19.50
N TYR A 118 5.98 -1.41 -19.69
CA TYR A 118 6.01 -0.74 -20.99
C TYR A 118 7.46 -0.51 -21.43
N ASP A 119 7.77 -0.77 -22.70
CA ASP A 119 9.08 -0.47 -23.26
C ASP A 119 9.28 1.05 -23.52
N GLN A 120 10.36 1.41 -24.21
CA GLN A 120 10.68 2.80 -24.52
C GLN A 120 9.66 3.44 -25.47
N GLU A 121 9.07 2.64 -26.37
CA GLU A 121 8.08 3.02 -27.37
C GLU A 121 6.64 2.92 -26.84
N MET A 122 6.45 2.62 -25.55
CA MET A 122 5.15 2.41 -24.90
C MET A 122 4.37 1.21 -25.45
N ASN A 123 5.06 0.16 -25.92
CA ASN A 123 4.46 -1.15 -26.13
C ASN A 123 4.31 -1.88 -24.79
N LEU A 124 3.16 -2.50 -24.57
CA LEU A 124 2.93 -3.31 -23.37
C LEU A 124 3.65 -4.66 -23.51
N ILE A 125 4.77 -4.82 -22.80
CA ILE A 125 5.60 -6.04 -22.85
C ILE A 125 5.18 -7.06 -21.79
N GLY A 126 4.72 -6.60 -20.63
CA GLY A 126 4.33 -7.50 -19.54
C GLY A 126 3.14 -6.97 -18.76
N MET A 127 2.22 -7.83 -18.36
CA MET A 127 1.10 -7.43 -17.51
C MET A 127 0.62 -8.57 -16.61
N TYR A 128 0.41 -8.27 -15.33
CA TYR A 128 -0.34 -9.16 -14.45
C TYR A 128 -1.20 -8.37 -13.45
N CYS A 129 -2.29 -8.98 -13.01
CA CYS A 129 -3.26 -8.47 -12.07
C CYS A 129 -3.36 -9.41 -10.87
N ASN A 130 -3.48 -8.83 -9.68
CA ASN A 130 -3.79 -9.58 -8.48
C ASN A 130 -4.80 -8.88 -7.58
N GLN A 131 -5.54 -9.68 -6.84
CA GLN A 131 -6.37 -9.27 -5.74
C GLN A 131 -5.58 -9.46 -4.44
N LYS A 132 -5.64 -8.45 -3.59
CA LYS A 132 -5.04 -8.47 -2.27
C LYS A 132 -6.01 -9.14 -1.31
N LEU A 133 -5.57 -10.14 -0.56
CA LEU A 133 -6.44 -10.88 0.36
C LEU A 133 -6.20 -10.49 1.81
N HIS A 134 -4.95 -10.17 2.18
CA HIS A 134 -4.62 -9.62 3.49
C HIS A 134 -3.52 -8.56 3.42
N GLN A 135 -3.55 -7.63 4.39
CA GLN A 135 -2.63 -6.51 4.52
C GLN A 135 -1.78 -6.54 5.79
N PHE A 136 -0.54 -6.05 5.67
CA PHE A 136 0.33 -5.74 6.79
C PHE A 136 0.91 -4.31 6.69
N PRO A 137 0.78 -3.46 7.73
CA PRO A 137 -0.09 -3.65 8.91
C PRO A 137 -1.56 -3.89 8.51
N ALA A 138 -2.36 -4.47 9.42
CA ALA A 138 -3.76 -4.77 9.13
C ALA A 138 -4.52 -3.51 8.66
N ASP A 139 -5.41 -3.69 7.69
CA ASP A 139 -6.36 -2.72 7.14
C ASP A 139 -5.77 -1.52 6.35
N LEU A 140 -4.58 -1.02 6.69
CA LEU A 140 -3.91 0.14 6.04
C LEU A 140 -2.46 -0.16 5.63
N GLY A 141 -2.27 -1.32 4.98
CA GLY A 141 -0.95 -1.90 4.77
C GLY A 141 -0.51 -2.09 3.32
N SER A 142 0.55 -2.87 3.18
CA SER A 142 0.93 -3.52 1.91
C SER A 142 0.40 -4.94 1.91
N ALA A 143 0.28 -5.56 0.73
CA ALA A 143 -0.11 -6.97 0.66
C ALA A 143 0.82 -7.86 1.52
N CYS A 144 0.24 -8.75 2.31
CA CYS A 144 0.92 -9.87 2.95
C CYS A 144 0.38 -11.23 2.48
N TYR A 145 -0.79 -11.24 1.85
CA TYR A 145 -1.35 -12.38 1.12
C TYR A 145 -2.13 -11.87 -0.09
N ALA A 146 -1.90 -12.45 -1.26
CA ALA A 146 -2.50 -12.03 -2.52
C ALA A 146 -2.74 -13.23 -3.44
N VAL A 147 -3.64 -13.09 -4.41
CA VAL A 147 -3.93 -14.09 -5.43
C VAL A 147 -4.01 -13.42 -6.79
N THR A 148 -3.44 -14.04 -7.81
CA THR A 148 -3.61 -13.59 -9.20
C THR A 148 -5.07 -13.73 -9.63
N SER A 149 -5.61 -12.64 -10.15
CA SER A 149 -6.99 -12.55 -10.62
C SER A 149 -7.05 -11.74 -11.90
N ASN A 150 -8.10 -11.92 -12.68
CA ASN A 150 -8.31 -11.23 -13.95
C ASN A 150 -9.49 -10.24 -13.84
N ASP A 151 -9.26 -9.11 -13.18
CA ASP A 151 -10.25 -8.03 -13.11
C ASP A 151 -10.10 -7.13 -14.36
N LYS A 152 -10.99 -7.34 -15.33
CA LYS A 152 -10.94 -6.66 -16.64
C LYS A 152 -11.05 -5.14 -16.51
N GLU A 153 -11.91 -4.66 -15.62
CA GLU A 153 -12.11 -3.21 -15.40
C GLU A 153 -10.84 -2.56 -14.85
N ALA A 154 -10.20 -3.21 -13.87
CA ALA A 154 -8.94 -2.71 -13.31
C ALA A 154 -7.82 -2.72 -14.36
N ILE A 155 -7.75 -3.77 -15.19
CA ILE A 155 -6.75 -3.91 -16.24
C ILE A 155 -6.91 -2.78 -17.28
N GLU A 156 -8.12 -2.59 -17.81
CA GLU A 156 -8.40 -1.55 -18.80
C GLU A 156 -8.13 -0.14 -18.25
N MET A 157 -8.57 0.13 -17.02
CA MET A 157 -8.33 1.41 -16.36
C MET A 157 -6.83 1.67 -16.16
N ALA A 158 -6.06 0.66 -15.71
CA ALA A 158 -4.63 0.80 -15.49
C ALA A 158 -3.86 0.99 -16.79
N THR A 159 -4.07 0.15 -17.79
CA THR A 159 -3.32 0.22 -19.06
C THR A 159 -3.64 1.51 -19.81
N SER A 160 -4.92 1.91 -19.86
CA SER A 160 -5.33 3.18 -20.48
C SER A 160 -4.70 4.39 -19.79
N PHE A 161 -4.74 4.45 -18.46
CA PHE A 161 -4.15 5.57 -17.72
C PHE A 161 -2.62 5.63 -17.86
N LEU A 162 -1.93 4.50 -17.71
CA LEU A 162 -0.48 4.44 -17.83
C LEU A 162 0.01 4.80 -19.24
N GLN A 163 -0.75 4.42 -20.27
CA GLN A 163 -0.49 4.84 -21.66
C GLN A 163 -0.62 6.36 -21.81
N GLN A 164 -1.70 6.96 -21.31
CA GLN A 164 -2.00 8.38 -21.46
C GLN A 164 -1.00 9.30 -20.75
N ILE A 165 -0.42 8.84 -19.63
CA ILE A 165 0.62 9.58 -18.93
C ILE A 165 2.04 9.22 -19.41
N HIS A 166 2.18 8.33 -20.40
CA HIS A 166 3.47 7.83 -20.90
C HIS A 166 4.36 7.22 -19.79
N CYS A 167 3.77 6.41 -18.91
CA CYS A 167 4.51 5.74 -17.84
C CYS A 167 5.25 4.49 -18.36
N ARG A 168 6.41 4.69 -18.97
CA ARG A 168 7.32 3.61 -19.39
C ARG A 168 7.98 2.89 -18.20
N GLY A 169 8.54 1.70 -18.46
CA GLY A 169 9.13 0.87 -17.43
C GLY A 169 8.09 0.08 -16.64
N ILE A 170 8.49 -0.42 -15.47
CA ILE A 170 7.60 -1.19 -14.59
C ILE A 170 6.79 -0.25 -13.72
N ALA A 171 5.47 -0.39 -13.76
CA ALA A 171 4.55 0.33 -12.89
C ALA A 171 3.52 -0.60 -12.27
N GLY A 172 3.04 -0.26 -11.09
CA GLY A 172 1.92 -0.93 -10.43
C GLY A 172 0.89 0.07 -9.97
N MET A 173 -0.35 -0.09 -10.44
CA MET A 173 -1.51 0.65 -9.95
C MET A 173 -2.34 -0.21 -9.02
N GLU A 174 -2.83 0.39 -7.94
CA GLU A 174 -3.74 -0.22 -6.99
C GLU A 174 -5.05 0.53 -6.98
N PHE A 175 -6.14 -0.22 -6.99
CA PHE A 175 -7.51 0.26 -6.90
C PHE A 175 -8.21 -0.46 -5.76
N LYS A 176 -9.22 0.19 -5.19
CA LYS A 176 -10.16 -0.44 -4.27
C LYS A 176 -11.56 -0.31 -4.84
N ARG A 177 -12.26 -1.43 -4.98
CA ARG A 177 -13.66 -1.48 -5.37
C ARG A 177 -14.51 -1.02 -4.20
N ASP A 178 -15.22 0.08 -4.37
CA ASP A 178 -16.10 0.62 -3.34
C ASP A 178 -17.41 -0.18 -3.33
N PRO A 179 -17.76 -0.89 -2.24
CA PRO A 179 -18.97 -1.69 -2.19
C PRO A 179 -20.26 -0.85 -2.23
N ARG A 180 -20.20 0.48 -2.02
CA ARG A 180 -21.37 1.36 -2.03
C ARG A 180 -21.87 1.63 -3.44
N ASP A 181 -20.97 1.76 -4.42
CA ASP A 181 -21.29 2.10 -5.81
C ASP A 181 -20.73 1.12 -6.85
N GLY A 182 -19.96 0.12 -6.41
CA GLY A 182 -19.33 -0.91 -7.24
C GLY A 182 -18.09 -0.44 -8.02
N LYS A 183 -17.71 0.84 -7.94
CA LYS A 183 -16.66 1.43 -8.78
C LYS A 183 -15.27 1.20 -8.21
N LEU A 184 -14.29 1.00 -9.10
CA LEU A 184 -12.87 1.05 -8.73
C LEU A 184 -12.44 2.48 -8.43
N LYS A 185 -11.88 2.71 -7.24
CA LYS A 185 -11.26 3.97 -6.83
C LYS A 185 -9.74 3.80 -6.80
N PHE A 186 -9.02 4.73 -7.41
CA PHE A 186 -7.56 4.75 -7.41
C PHE A 186 -6.99 4.93 -6.00
N MET A 187 -6.02 4.09 -5.64
CA MET A 187 -5.39 4.09 -4.30
C MET A 187 -3.92 4.49 -4.34
N GLU A 188 -3.16 3.99 -5.32
CA GLU A 188 -1.76 4.34 -5.51
C GLU A 188 -1.24 3.91 -6.88
N ILE A 189 -0.17 4.59 -7.33
CA ILE A 189 0.71 4.16 -8.41
C ILE A 189 2.13 4.06 -7.87
N ASN A 190 2.86 3.01 -8.27
CA ASN A 190 4.26 2.82 -7.92
C ASN A 190 5.03 2.52 -9.21
N ALA A 191 5.88 3.44 -9.67
CA ALA A 191 6.75 3.25 -10.84
C ALA A 191 8.02 2.45 -10.49
N ARG A 192 7.85 1.20 -10.03
CA ARG A 192 8.95 0.30 -9.63
C ARG A 192 8.49 -1.15 -9.60
N ILE A 193 9.45 -2.06 -9.47
CA ILE A 193 9.19 -3.49 -9.22
C ILE A 193 8.27 -3.64 -7.98
N PRO A 194 7.17 -4.39 -8.12
CA PRO A 194 6.19 -4.57 -7.05
C PRO A 194 6.73 -5.46 -5.93
N LEU A 195 6.17 -5.31 -4.73
CA LEU A 195 6.45 -6.22 -3.60
C LEU A 195 6.10 -7.67 -3.94
N THR A 196 5.05 -7.87 -4.73
CA THR A 196 4.62 -9.17 -5.24
C THR A 196 5.47 -9.65 -6.42
N GLY A 197 6.71 -9.18 -6.57
CA GLY A 197 7.63 -9.56 -7.67
C GLY A 197 7.83 -11.08 -7.80
N ALA A 198 7.94 -11.82 -6.69
CA ALA A 198 8.05 -13.28 -6.77
C ALA A 198 6.81 -13.95 -7.41
N LEU A 199 5.62 -13.35 -7.23
CA LEU A 199 4.38 -13.85 -7.83
C LEU A 199 4.42 -13.84 -9.36
N THR A 200 5.16 -12.88 -9.94
CA THR A 200 5.22 -12.66 -11.39
C THR A 200 5.82 -13.86 -12.11
N LEU A 201 6.85 -14.47 -11.52
CA LEU A 201 7.47 -15.70 -12.01
C LEU A 201 6.46 -16.86 -12.05
N ASN A 202 5.74 -17.09 -10.94
CA ASN A 202 4.88 -18.25 -10.80
C ASN A 202 3.53 -18.12 -11.51
N CYS A 203 3.11 -16.88 -11.82
CA CYS A 203 1.95 -16.64 -12.68
C CYS A 203 2.29 -16.60 -14.17
N GLY A 204 3.56 -16.78 -14.55
CA GLY A 204 4.01 -16.88 -15.93
C GLY A 204 4.33 -15.53 -16.61
N VAL A 205 4.35 -14.42 -15.85
CA VAL A 205 4.63 -13.08 -16.38
C VAL A 205 5.82 -12.47 -15.64
N ASP A 206 7.04 -12.94 -15.90
CA ASP A 206 8.22 -12.44 -15.18
C ASP A 206 8.62 -11.02 -15.64
N LEU A 207 8.06 -9.99 -14.99
CA LEU A 207 8.32 -8.59 -15.32
C LEU A 207 9.80 -8.21 -15.17
N ALA A 208 10.51 -8.77 -14.19
CA ALA A 208 11.92 -8.45 -13.98
C ALA A 208 12.78 -9.03 -15.11
N TYR A 209 12.47 -10.25 -15.54
CA TYR A 209 13.14 -10.88 -16.67
C TYR A 209 12.81 -10.18 -17.99
N LEU A 210 11.55 -9.84 -18.25
CA LEU A 210 11.15 -9.07 -19.45
C LEU A 210 11.85 -7.71 -19.50
N TYR A 211 11.95 -7.03 -18.36
CA TYR A 211 12.69 -5.78 -18.24
C TYR A 211 14.18 -5.97 -18.57
N TYR A 212 14.82 -7.01 -18.01
CA TYR A 212 16.22 -7.35 -18.32
C TYR A 212 16.44 -7.62 -19.81
N LEU A 213 15.59 -8.43 -20.43
CA LEU A 213 15.70 -8.76 -21.87
C LEU A 213 15.55 -7.49 -22.73
N SER A 214 14.61 -6.62 -22.39
CA SER A 214 14.43 -5.35 -23.11
C SER A 214 15.65 -4.45 -22.97
N MET A 215 16.21 -4.37 -21.77
CA MET A 215 17.37 -3.50 -21.49
C MET A 215 18.69 -4.02 -22.05
N THR A 216 18.74 -5.30 -22.40
CA THR A 216 19.90 -5.93 -23.05
C THR A 216 19.70 -6.10 -24.56
N GLY A 217 18.66 -5.48 -25.15
CA GLY A 217 18.41 -5.49 -26.59
C GLY A 217 17.89 -6.82 -27.13
N GLN A 218 17.46 -7.76 -26.27
CA GLN A 218 16.99 -9.09 -26.66
C GLN A 218 15.53 -9.12 -27.12
N GLN A 219 14.83 -7.97 -27.09
CA GLN A 219 13.46 -7.78 -27.62
C GLN A 219 12.49 -8.91 -27.26
N PRO A 220 12.13 -9.05 -25.96
CA PRO A 220 11.26 -10.12 -25.53
C PRO A 220 9.89 -10.03 -26.18
N LYS A 221 9.28 -11.19 -26.47
CA LYS A 221 7.87 -11.24 -26.88
C LYS A 221 6.98 -10.78 -25.72
N PRO A 222 5.92 -9.98 -25.98
CA PRO A 222 4.99 -9.58 -24.94
C PRO A 222 4.33 -10.77 -24.23
N VAL A 223 4.21 -10.68 -22.91
CA VAL A 223 3.52 -11.65 -22.06
C VAL A 223 2.49 -10.93 -21.20
N THR A 224 1.25 -10.89 -21.67
CA THR A 224 0.13 -10.18 -21.01
C THR A 224 -0.94 -11.13 -20.48
N SER A 225 -0.69 -12.43 -20.54
CA SER A 225 -1.59 -13.47 -20.04
C SER A 225 -0.95 -14.17 -18.86
N GLN A 226 -1.59 -14.07 -17.71
CA GLN A 226 -1.16 -14.74 -16.49
C GLN A 226 -1.92 -16.06 -16.26
N LYS A 227 -1.38 -16.89 -15.39
CA LYS A 227 -2.11 -17.99 -14.75
C LYS A 227 -2.87 -17.47 -13.53
N ASP A 228 -4.18 -17.65 -13.50
CA ASP A 228 -5.05 -17.23 -12.39
C ASP A 228 -5.01 -18.20 -11.21
N GLY A 229 -5.40 -17.72 -10.02
CA GLY A 229 -5.46 -18.52 -8.79
C GLY A 229 -4.10 -18.84 -8.13
N VAL A 230 -2.98 -18.31 -8.66
CA VAL A 230 -1.66 -18.42 -8.04
C VAL A 230 -1.61 -17.49 -6.82
N THR A 231 -1.33 -18.07 -5.65
CA THR A 231 -1.25 -17.30 -4.41
C THR A 231 0.19 -16.88 -4.10
N TRP A 232 0.32 -15.78 -3.39
CA TRP A 232 1.57 -15.24 -2.87
C TRP A 232 1.40 -14.89 -1.39
N VAL A 233 2.41 -15.20 -0.58
CA VAL A 233 2.39 -14.90 0.85
C VAL A 233 3.72 -14.30 1.30
N TYR A 234 3.65 -13.30 2.15
CA TYR A 234 4.76 -12.84 2.96
C TYR A 234 4.54 -13.38 4.38
N LEU A 235 5.07 -14.58 4.64
CA LEU A 235 4.68 -15.41 5.79
C LEU A 235 4.75 -14.68 7.14
N VAL A 236 5.87 -14.05 7.51
CA VAL A 236 5.96 -13.36 8.82
C VAL A 236 4.93 -12.24 8.97
N ARG A 237 4.67 -11.48 7.90
CA ARG A 237 3.66 -10.42 7.90
C ARG A 237 2.25 -10.99 8.00
N MET A 238 2.00 -12.12 7.34
CA MET A 238 0.74 -12.84 7.44
C MET A 238 0.50 -13.35 8.87
N LEU A 239 1.51 -13.93 9.53
CA LEU A 239 1.38 -14.39 10.92
C LEU A 239 1.09 -13.24 11.89
N LEU A 240 1.77 -12.10 11.74
CA LEU A 240 1.50 -10.90 12.56
C LEU A 240 0.11 -10.32 12.28
N THR A 241 -0.31 -10.31 11.01
CA THR A 241 -1.67 -9.88 10.61
C THR A 241 -2.73 -10.80 11.21
N PHE A 242 -2.49 -12.11 11.18
CA PHE A 242 -3.38 -13.12 11.78
C PHE A 242 -3.58 -12.87 13.27
N GLN A 243 -2.53 -12.55 14.04
CA GLN A 243 -2.68 -12.24 15.47
C GLN A 243 -3.65 -11.08 15.73
N VAL A 244 -3.64 -10.05 14.87
CA VAL A 244 -4.56 -8.90 14.96
C VAL A 244 -5.97 -9.32 14.54
N LYS A 245 -6.12 -9.91 13.35
CA LYS A 245 -7.43 -10.27 12.78
C LYS A 245 -8.14 -11.36 13.58
N HIS A 246 -7.41 -12.33 14.13
CA HIS A 246 -7.97 -13.37 14.99
C HIS A 246 -8.54 -12.79 16.28
N LYS A 247 -7.85 -11.84 16.93
CA LYS A 247 -8.37 -11.14 18.12
C LYS A 247 -9.64 -10.35 17.84
N GLN A 248 -9.82 -9.89 16.60
CA GLN A 248 -11.02 -9.20 16.14
C GLN A 248 -12.12 -10.15 15.63
N GLY A 249 -11.92 -11.47 15.68
CA GLY A 249 -12.86 -12.45 15.13
C GLY A 249 -12.94 -12.47 13.58
N LYS A 250 -12.04 -11.77 12.89
CA LYS A 250 -12.03 -11.62 11.43
C LYS A 250 -11.28 -12.73 10.68
N MET A 251 -10.59 -13.62 11.40
CA MET A 251 -9.81 -14.70 10.79
C MET A 251 -9.68 -15.89 11.75
N THR A 252 -9.87 -17.09 11.22
CA THR A 252 -9.83 -18.36 11.96
C THR A 252 -8.48 -19.09 11.80
N TYR A 253 -8.16 -19.98 12.74
CA TYR A 253 -7.00 -20.87 12.60
C TYR A 253 -7.09 -21.78 11.36
N ARG A 254 -8.30 -22.19 10.96
CA ARG A 254 -8.53 -23.00 9.75
C ARG A 254 -8.12 -22.26 8.48
N GLU A 255 -8.43 -20.97 8.41
CA GLU A 255 -8.00 -20.13 7.28
C GLU A 255 -6.49 -19.94 7.27
N LEU A 256 -5.87 -19.69 8.43
CA LEU A 256 -4.42 -19.59 8.52
C LEU A 256 -3.74 -20.89 8.06
N ALA A 257 -4.21 -22.05 8.54
CA ALA A 257 -3.69 -23.35 8.15
C ALA A 257 -3.82 -23.55 6.62
N ARG A 258 -4.96 -23.20 6.03
CA ARG A 258 -5.15 -23.26 4.58
C ARG A 258 -4.11 -22.41 3.85
N ILE A 259 -3.85 -21.18 4.29
CA ILE A 259 -2.85 -20.29 3.68
C ILE A 259 -1.46 -20.91 3.79
N ILE A 260 -1.06 -21.37 4.98
CA ILE A 260 0.29 -21.92 5.23
C ILE A 260 0.53 -23.19 4.42
N PHE A 261 -0.44 -24.10 4.34
CA PHE A 261 -0.27 -25.41 3.70
C PHE A 261 -0.68 -25.45 2.23
N SER A 262 -1.32 -24.40 1.70
CA SER A 262 -1.62 -24.30 0.28
C SER A 262 -0.35 -24.16 -0.58
N LYS A 263 -0.44 -24.58 -1.84
CA LYS A 263 0.55 -24.25 -2.85
C LYS A 263 0.58 -22.73 -3.02
N LYS A 264 1.73 -22.12 -2.78
CA LYS A 264 1.89 -20.67 -2.73
C LYS A 264 3.30 -20.24 -3.15
N THR A 265 3.40 -18.99 -3.57
CA THR A 265 4.66 -18.30 -3.80
C THR A 265 5.09 -17.61 -2.52
N GLU A 266 6.26 -17.95 -1.99
CA GLU A 266 6.82 -17.24 -0.84
C GLU A 266 7.49 -15.93 -1.27
N ALA A 267 7.29 -14.88 -0.48
CA ALA A 267 7.85 -13.56 -0.76
C ALA A 267 9.38 -13.49 -0.61
N MET A 268 9.91 -14.25 0.34
CA MET A 268 11.31 -14.13 0.78
C MET A 268 12.02 -15.48 0.93
N PHE A 269 11.27 -16.59 1.08
CA PHE A 269 11.86 -17.88 1.38
C PHE A 269 12.19 -18.65 0.09
N THR A 270 13.43 -19.10 0.01
CA THR A 270 13.89 -20.11 -0.96
C THR A 270 14.90 -21.01 -0.26
N TRP A 271 14.90 -22.31 -0.62
CA TRP A 271 15.86 -23.27 -0.09
C TRP A 271 17.32 -22.95 -0.47
N ARG A 272 17.52 -22.23 -1.58
CA ARG A 272 18.87 -21.85 -2.05
C ARG A 272 19.48 -20.69 -1.28
N ASP A 273 18.66 -19.83 -0.69
CA ASP A 273 19.08 -18.68 0.09
C ASP A 273 18.03 -18.36 1.17
N PRO A 274 18.07 -19.07 2.31
CA PRO A 274 17.08 -18.89 3.37
C PRO A 274 17.35 -17.67 4.26
N MET A 275 18.55 -17.07 4.21
CA MET A 275 18.96 -16.01 5.14
C MET A 275 18.14 -14.71 5.02
N PRO A 276 17.74 -14.23 3.83
CA PRO A 276 16.83 -13.10 3.69
C PRO A 276 15.50 -13.30 4.42
N PHE A 277 14.94 -14.52 4.37
CA PHE A 277 13.74 -14.86 5.11
C PHE A 277 13.99 -14.80 6.62
N VAL A 278 15.05 -15.44 7.12
CA VAL A 278 15.39 -15.45 8.57
C VAL A 278 15.58 -14.03 9.10
N ARG A 279 16.39 -13.22 8.42
CA ARG A 279 16.63 -11.81 8.80
C ARG A 279 15.33 -11.00 8.79
N SER A 280 14.51 -11.16 7.74
CA SER A 280 13.20 -10.51 7.67
C SER A 280 12.32 -10.95 8.84
N PHE A 281 12.29 -12.24 9.17
CA PHE A 281 11.48 -12.79 10.24
C PHE A 281 11.86 -12.17 11.60
N ILE A 282 13.15 -12.22 11.95
CA ILE A 282 13.68 -11.63 13.19
C ILE A 282 13.40 -10.12 13.26
N SER A 283 13.62 -9.40 12.16
CA SER A 283 13.40 -7.95 12.12
C SER A 283 11.93 -7.58 12.37
N HIS A 284 10.97 -8.29 11.76
CA HIS A 284 9.55 -8.01 11.98
C HIS A 284 9.13 -8.34 13.42
N LEU A 285 9.60 -9.45 13.99
CA LEU A 285 9.32 -9.79 15.39
C LEU A 285 9.90 -8.77 16.37
N LYS A 286 11.15 -8.34 16.16
CA LYS A 286 11.79 -7.30 16.99
C LYS A 286 11.02 -5.99 16.93
N ASN A 287 10.57 -5.58 15.74
CA ASN A 287 9.80 -4.36 15.56
C ASN A 287 8.42 -4.44 16.23
N ASP A 288 7.71 -5.56 16.07
CA ASP A 288 6.42 -5.80 16.73
C ASP A 288 6.57 -5.79 18.27
N TRP A 289 7.60 -6.45 18.80
CA TRP A 289 7.91 -6.42 20.23
C TRP A 289 8.20 -5.02 20.76
N ASN A 290 9.05 -4.26 20.05
CA ASN A 290 9.37 -2.88 20.41
C ASN A 290 8.12 -1.98 20.41
N GLN A 291 7.25 -2.11 19.40
CA GLN A 291 5.99 -1.34 19.32
C GLN A 291 5.03 -1.68 20.47
N LYS A 292 4.89 -2.97 20.81
CA LYS A 292 4.08 -3.41 21.95
C LYS A 292 4.63 -2.87 23.28
N ARG A 293 5.95 -2.82 23.44
CA ARG A 293 6.61 -2.26 24.63
C ARG A 293 6.39 -0.75 24.75
N MET A 294 6.56 0.00 23.66
CA MET A 294 6.34 1.45 23.65
C MET A 294 4.87 1.80 23.92
N SER A 295 3.92 1.07 23.32
CA SER A 295 2.49 1.32 23.57
C SER A 295 2.09 1.02 25.01
N LYS A 296 2.67 -0.01 25.65
CA LYS A 296 2.46 -0.30 27.07
C LYS A 296 3.00 0.82 27.97
N SER A 297 4.23 1.26 27.72
CA SER A 297 4.85 2.37 28.46
C SER A 297 4.09 3.70 28.30
N SER A 298 3.56 3.98 27.10
CA SER A 298 2.73 5.18 26.89
C SER A 298 1.39 5.11 27.64
N LYS A 299 0.76 3.93 27.71
CA LYS A 299 -0.48 3.74 28.49
C LYS A 299 -0.25 3.87 30.00
N GLU A 300 0.86 3.34 30.51
CA GLU A 300 1.27 3.47 31.91
C GLU A 300 1.58 4.95 32.26
N SER A 301 2.25 5.69 31.36
CA SER A 301 2.51 7.12 31.59
C SER A 301 1.26 8.01 31.57
N VAL A 302 0.25 7.65 30.77
CA VAL A 302 -1.05 8.35 30.75
C VAL A 302 -1.86 8.01 32.00
N SER A 303 -1.88 6.75 32.44
CA SER A 303 -2.57 6.39 33.69
C SER A 303 -1.91 7.00 34.92
N ASP A 304 -0.57 7.12 34.94
CA ASP A 304 0.16 7.77 36.03
C ASP A 304 -0.07 9.29 36.06
N ALA A 305 -0.24 9.93 34.90
CA ALA A 305 -0.59 11.34 34.80
C ALA A 305 -2.04 11.60 35.23
N GLU A 306 -2.98 10.72 34.87
CA GLU A 306 -4.38 10.78 35.32
C GLU A 306 -4.50 10.53 36.83
N ASN A 307 -3.73 9.58 37.40
CA ASN A 307 -3.71 9.35 38.85
C ASN A 307 -3.09 10.51 39.64
N ARG A 308 -2.10 11.23 39.08
CA ARG A 308 -1.53 12.42 39.72
C ARG A 308 -2.46 13.64 39.67
N ASN A 309 -3.28 13.76 38.63
CA ASN A 309 -4.25 14.84 38.49
C ASN A 309 -5.59 14.57 39.21
N GLY A 310 -5.84 13.33 39.65
CA GLY A 310 -7.04 12.93 40.42
C GLY A 310 -7.00 13.22 41.93
N VAL A 311 -5.91 13.80 42.46
CA VAL A 311 -5.73 14.05 43.92
C VAL A 311 -5.99 15.51 44.32
N CYS A 312 -6.66 16.31 43.48
CA CYS A 312 -7.20 17.61 43.89
C CYS A 312 -8.70 17.48 44.17
N GLY A 313 -9.05 16.97 45.35
CA GLY A 313 -10.40 17.15 45.90
C GLY A 313 -10.69 18.64 46.14
N PRO A 314 -11.95 19.10 46.03
CA PRO A 314 -12.29 20.50 46.25
C PRO A 314 -12.02 20.88 47.71
N PRO A 315 -11.52 22.10 47.99
CA PRO A 315 -11.53 22.62 49.35
C PRO A 315 -12.94 23.10 49.69
N GLY A 316 -13.55 22.50 50.73
CA GLY A 316 -14.80 22.95 51.35
C GLY A 316 -15.93 21.94 51.24
#